data_AF-A0A432USV7-F1
#
_entry.id   AF-A0A432USV7-F1
#
_cell.length_a   1.000
_cell.length_b   1.000
_cell.length_c   1.000
_cell.angle_alpha   90.00
_cell.angle_beta   90.00
_cell.angle_gamma   90.00
#
_symmetry.space_group_name_H-M   'P 1'
#
loop_
_entity.id
_entity.type
_entity.pdbx_description
1 polymer ?
#
loop_
_entity_poly.entity_id
_entity_poly.type
_entity_poly.pdbx_seq_one_letter_code
_entity_poly.pdbx_strand_id
1 'polypeptide(L)'
;MTAPMSLDDLLDEIKKSVATAEDVKTLEALRVKYLGKKGLLTEQLKSLGKLSAEERPKAGQAINKAKREVAGLLQQKKIQLKSAQLVEQLEAESVDVTLPGRGGRMGGLHPVTKTIDRIVS
;
A
#
# COMPACT_ATOMS: atom_id res chain seq x y z
N MET A 1 -2.01 37.06 2.72
CA MET A 1 -2.02 36.96 1.25
C MET A 1 -2.31 35.52 0.87
N THR A 2 -3.58 35.10 0.87
CA THR A 2 -3.96 33.73 0.48
C THR A 2 -4.29 33.79 -1.00
N ALA A 3 -3.27 33.61 -1.85
CA ALA A 3 -3.46 33.53 -3.29
C ALA A 3 -4.46 32.40 -3.59
N PRO A 4 -5.37 32.57 -4.58
CA PRO A 4 -6.19 31.47 -5.06
C PRO A 4 -5.26 30.46 -5.72
N MET A 5 -4.77 29.49 -4.95
CA MET A 5 -3.94 28.41 -5.48
C MET A 5 -4.76 27.72 -6.58
N SER A 6 -4.20 27.69 -7.79
CA SER A 6 -4.84 27.02 -8.92
C SER A 6 -5.00 25.54 -8.60
N LEU A 7 -6.00 24.90 -9.19
CA LEU A 7 -6.20 23.45 -9.04
C LEU A 7 -4.95 22.65 -9.40
N ASP A 8 -4.18 23.14 -10.37
CA ASP A 8 -2.93 22.56 -10.83
C ASP A 8 -1.80 22.68 -9.79
N ASP A 9 -1.68 23.81 -9.09
CA ASP A 9 -0.67 24.00 -8.04
C ASP A 9 -0.90 23.05 -6.86
N LEU A 10 -2.17 22.87 -6.48
CA LEU A 10 -2.57 21.91 -5.45
C LEU A 10 -2.24 20.48 -5.86
N LEU A 11 -2.48 20.13 -7.13
CA LEU A 11 -2.12 18.81 -7.66
C LEU A 11 -0.62 18.56 -7.60
N ASP A 12 0.20 19.54 -7.96
CA ASP A 12 1.66 19.43 -7.92
C ASP A 12 2.19 19.35 -6.48
N GLU A 13 1.65 20.14 -5.57
CA GLU A 13 2.02 20.06 -4.14
C GLU A 13 1.64 18.70 -3.56
N ILE A 14 0.46 18.17 -3.92
CA ILE A 14 0.03 16.84 -3.51
C ILE A 14 1.00 15.79 -4.09
N LYS A 15 1.31 15.83 -5.38
CA LYS A 15 2.26 14.89 -6.02
C LYS A 15 3.62 14.92 -5.34
N LYS A 16 4.15 16.11 -5.02
CA LYS A 16 5.40 16.27 -4.27
C LYS A 16 5.30 15.68 -2.87
N SER A 17 4.23 16.00 -2.13
CA SER A 17 4.04 15.51 -0.76
C SER A 17 3.92 13.98 -0.70
N VAL A 18 3.25 13.37 -1.68
CA VAL A 18 3.13 11.91 -1.82
C VAL A 18 4.46 11.28 -2.22
N ALA A 19 5.26 11.96 -3.04
CA ALA A 19 6.61 11.49 -3.39
C ALA A 19 7.56 11.51 -2.19
N THR A 20 7.49 12.55 -1.35
CA THR A 20 8.29 12.68 -0.12
C THR A 20 7.81 11.82 1.06
N ALA A 21 6.62 11.22 0.96
CA ALA A 21 6.07 10.38 2.01
C ALA A 21 6.77 9.01 2.00
N GLU A 22 7.71 8.83 2.92
CA GLU A 22 8.43 7.56 3.15
C GLU A 22 7.69 6.63 4.11
N ASP A 23 6.69 7.16 4.83
CA ASP A 23 6.07 6.47 5.95
C ASP A 23 4.56 6.27 5.75
N VAL A 24 4.03 5.10 6.09
CA VAL A 24 2.58 4.81 5.92
C VAL A 24 1.72 5.77 6.74
N LYS A 25 2.19 6.19 7.93
CA LYS A 25 1.50 7.17 8.78
C LYS A 25 1.45 8.56 8.15
N THR A 26 2.55 9.02 7.57
CA THR A 26 2.61 10.32 6.89
C THR A 26 1.69 10.32 5.66
N LEU A 27 1.69 9.22 4.91
CA LEU A 27 0.83 9.04 3.75
C LEU A 27 -0.67 9.05 4.11
N GLU A 28 -1.06 8.46 5.24
CA GLU A 28 -2.43 8.55 5.76
C GLU A 28 -2.79 9.96 6.25
N ALA A 29 -1.88 10.67 6.91
CA ALA A 29 -2.09 12.06 7.31
C ALA A 29 -2.31 12.97 6.09
N LEU A 30 -1.51 12.82 5.03
CA LEU A 30 -1.69 13.54 3.76
C LEU A 30 -3.02 13.19 3.12
N ARG A 31 -3.40 11.91 3.08
CA ARG A 31 -4.72 11.49 2.58
C ARG A 31 -5.85 12.20 3.34
N VAL A 32 -5.79 12.28 4.67
CA VAL A 32 -6.83 12.98 5.46
C VAL A 32 -6.80 14.49 5.19
N LYS A 33 -5.61 15.10 5.11
CA LYS A 33 -5.43 16.54 4.85
C LYS A 33 -5.98 16.96 3.48
N TYR A 34 -5.80 16.15 2.44
CA TYR A 34 -6.22 16.50 1.08
C TYR A 34 -7.59 15.94 0.68
N LEU A 35 -7.89 14.69 1.03
CA LEU A 35 -9.12 13.96 0.64
C LEU A 35 -10.17 13.84 1.76
N GLY A 36 -9.88 14.29 2.99
CA GLY A 36 -10.78 14.15 4.13
C GLY A 36 -12.05 15.01 4.05
N LYS A 37 -12.89 14.91 5.10
CA LYS A 37 -14.15 15.68 5.22
C LYS A 37 -13.95 17.20 5.19
N LYS A 38 -12.77 17.68 5.61
CA LYS A 38 -12.31 19.07 5.53
C LYS A 38 -11.08 19.22 4.62
N GLY A 39 -10.94 18.32 3.65
CA GLY A 39 -9.78 18.34 2.75
C GLY A 39 -9.85 19.50 1.76
N LEU A 40 -8.69 20.02 1.35
CA LEU A 40 -8.57 21.12 0.39
C LEU A 40 -9.34 20.85 -0.91
N LEU A 41 -9.31 19.61 -1.41
CA LEU A 41 -10.08 19.19 -2.60
C LEU A 41 -11.60 19.18 -2.35
N THR A 42 -12.02 18.83 -1.13
CA THR A 42 -13.43 18.77 -0.73
C THR A 42 -14.00 20.17 -0.48
N GLU A 43 -13.18 21.10 0.02
CA GLU A 43 -13.54 22.52 0.16
C GLU A 43 -13.65 23.21 -1.20
N GLN A 44 -12.73 22.93 -2.12
CA GLN A 44 -12.82 23.34 -3.53
C GLN A 44 -14.13 22.84 -4.17
N LEU A 45 -14.50 21.57 -3.98
CA LEU A 45 -15.81 21.03 -4.44
C LEU A 45 -17.01 21.77 -3.84
N LYS A 46 -16.98 22.14 -2.55
CA LYS A 46 -18.05 22.92 -1.93
C LYS A 46 -18.13 24.33 -2.49
N SER A 47 -16.98 24.93 -2.81
CA SER A 47 -16.91 26.27 -3.41
C SER A 47 -17.48 26.31 -4.83
N LEU A 48 -17.42 25.19 -5.59
CA LEU A 48 -18.10 25.05 -6.89
C LEU A 48 -19.62 25.21 -6.81
N GLY A 49 -20.21 24.93 -5.65
CA GLY A 49 -21.62 25.18 -5.38
C GLY A 49 -22.01 26.65 -5.52
N LYS A 50 -21.05 27.58 -5.59
CA LYS A 50 -21.30 29.03 -5.81
C LYS A 50 -21.20 29.46 -7.28
N LEU A 51 -20.74 28.59 -8.18
CA LEU A 51 -20.60 28.90 -9.62
C LEU A 51 -21.89 28.65 -10.41
N SER A 52 -21.97 29.25 -11.61
CA SER A 52 -23.10 29.16 -12.53
C SER A 52 -23.36 27.72 -13.02
N ALA A 53 -24.60 27.43 -13.42
CA ALA A 53 -25.03 26.08 -13.80
C ALA A 53 -24.26 25.48 -15.00
N GLU A 54 -23.71 26.33 -15.87
CA GLU A 54 -22.97 25.92 -17.08
C GLU A 54 -21.49 25.58 -16.81
N GLU A 55 -20.87 26.24 -15.82
CA GLU A 55 -19.45 26.03 -15.48
C GLU A 55 -19.25 24.96 -14.41
N ARG A 56 -20.26 24.75 -13.55
CA ARG A 56 -20.29 23.69 -12.53
C ARG A 56 -19.91 22.29 -13.05
N PRO A 57 -20.47 21.77 -14.16
CA PRO A 57 -20.17 20.42 -14.61
C PRO A 57 -18.71 20.28 -15.07
N LYS A 58 -18.16 21.25 -15.81
CA LYS A 58 -16.75 21.21 -16.28
C LYS A 58 -15.76 21.25 -15.12
N ALA A 59 -15.96 22.18 -14.18
CA ALA A 59 -15.08 22.33 -13.02
C ALA A 59 -15.21 21.13 -12.05
N GLY A 60 -16.43 20.61 -11.86
CA GLY A 60 -16.67 19.41 -11.06
C GLY A 60 -16.02 18.15 -11.65
N GLN A 61 -15.99 18.03 -12.98
CA GLN A 61 -15.31 16.92 -13.65
C GLN A 61 -13.80 17.00 -13.47
N ALA A 62 -13.20 18.18 -13.63
CA ALA A 62 -11.77 18.41 -13.42
C ALA A 62 -11.36 18.05 -11.98
N ILE A 63 -12.11 18.51 -10.98
CA ILE A 63 -11.81 18.23 -9.57
C ILE A 63 -12.02 16.75 -9.22
N ASN A 64 -13.06 16.11 -9.76
CA ASN A 64 -13.24 14.67 -9.55
C ASN A 64 -12.13 13.84 -10.21
N LYS A 65 -11.64 14.26 -11.38
CA LYS A 65 -10.50 13.62 -12.05
C LYS A 65 -9.23 13.75 -11.22
N ALA A 66 -8.92 14.96 -10.78
CA ALA A 66 -7.82 15.27 -9.87
C ALA A 66 -7.88 14.41 -8.58
N LYS A 67 -9.07 14.34 -7.97
CA LYS A 67 -9.31 13.54 -6.76
C LYS A 67 -9.03 12.05 -6.98
N ARG A 68 -9.46 11.50 -8.12
CA ARG A 68 -9.20 10.08 -8.47
C ARG A 68 -7.72 9.82 -8.71
N GLU A 69 -7.05 10.72 -9.42
CA GLU A 69 -5.62 10.62 -9.71
C GLU A 69 -4.78 10.63 -8.42
N VAL A 70 -5.06 11.57 -7.53
CA VAL A 70 -4.41 11.65 -6.20
C VAL A 70 -4.70 10.41 -5.35
N ALA A 71 -5.95 9.95 -5.33
CA ALA A 71 -6.31 8.74 -4.59
C ALA A 71 -5.56 7.50 -5.12
N GLY A 72 -5.39 7.41 -6.44
CA GLY A 72 -4.61 6.36 -7.10
C GLY A 72 -3.13 6.41 -6.72
N LEU A 73 -2.50 7.58 -6.79
CA LEU A 73 -1.09 7.77 -6.41
C LEU A 73 -0.83 7.40 -4.95
N LEU A 74 -1.69 7.86 -4.03
CA LEU A 74 -1.62 7.50 -2.62
C LEU A 74 -1.73 5.99 -2.41
N GLN A 75 -2.65 5.32 -3.11
CA GLN A 75 -2.84 3.89 -2.98
C GLN A 75 -1.65 3.10 -3.54
N GLN A 76 -1.11 3.49 -4.69
CA GLN A 76 0.10 2.88 -5.26
C GLN A 76 1.30 2.99 -4.32
N LYS A 77 1.55 4.20 -3.79
CA LYS A 77 2.66 4.42 -2.85
C LYS A 77 2.48 3.64 -1.55
N LYS A 78 1.25 3.52 -1.04
CA LYS A 78 0.92 2.66 0.12
C LYS A 78 1.25 1.19 -0.14
N ILE A 79 0.91 0.69 -1.33
CA ILE A 79 1.20 -0.70 -1.72
C ILE A 79 2.72 -0.90 -1.79
N GLN A 80 3.45 0.02 -2.43
CA GLN A 80 4.91 -0.05 -2.54
C GLN A 80 5.61 -0.09 -1.17
N LEU A 81 5.21 0.79 -0.24
CA LEU A 81 5.80 0.81 1.10
C LEU A 81 5.50 -0.47 1.87
N LYS A 82 4.26 -1.00 1.77
CA LYS A 82 3.91 -2.28 2.38
C LYS A 82 4.68 -3.46 1.78
N SER A 83 4.84 -3.49 0.46
CA SER A 83 5.62 -4.56 -0.19
C SER A 83 7.09 -4.49 0.21
N ALA A 84 7.67 -3.29 0.31
CA ALA A 84 9.04 -3.12 0.75
C ALA A 84 9.24 -3.63 2.19
N GLN A 85 8.34 -3.25 3.12
CA GLN A 85 8.38 -3.75 4.49
C GLN A 85 8.20 -5.28 4.58
N LEU A 86 7.33 -5.86 3.75
CA LEU A 86 7.12 -7.30 3.73
C LEU A 86 8.37 -8.04 3.22
N VAL A 87 9.01 -7.53 2.16
CA VAL A 87 10.26 -8.10 1.63
C VAL A 87 11.36 -8.04 2.68
N GLU A 88 11.53 -6.90 3.35
CA GLU A 88 12.51 -6.73 4.42
C GLU A 88 12.27 -7.72 5.59
N GLN A 89 11.01 -7.92 5.98
CA GLN A 89 10.65 -8.93 6.99
C GLN A 89 10.96 -10.36 6.52
N LEU A 90 10.64 -10.70 5.28
CA LEU A 90 10.92 -12.01 4.70
C LEU A 90 12.41 -12.29 4.57
N GLU A 91 13.21 -11.27 4.23
CA GLU A 91 14.67 -11.37 4.18
C GLU A 91 15.26 -11.56 5.59
N ALA A 92 14.75 -10.82 6.58
CA ALA A 92 15.17 -10.97 7.98
C ALA A 92 14.79 -12.34 8.56
N GLU A 93 13.67 -12.91 8.15
CA GLU A 93 13.19 -14.23 8.56
C GLU A 93 13.68 -15.36 7.63
N SER A 94 14.55 -15.08 6.67
CA SER A 94 15.06 -16.11 5.76
C SER A 94 15.92 -17.12 6.53
N VAL A 95 15.40 -18.33 6.68
CA VAL A 95 16.10 -19.45 7.30
C VAL A 95 16.67 -20.33 6.20
N ASP A 96 17.91 -20.79 6.39
CA ASP A 96 18.52 -21.78 5.51
C ASP A 96 17.77 -23.13 5.60
N VAL A 97 17.01 -23.43 4.56
CA VAL A 97 16.18 -24.64 4.42
C VAL A 97 16.99 -25.91 4.19
N THR A 98 18.31 -25.80 3.96
CA THR A 98 19.20 -26.97 3.80
C THR A 98 19.76 -27.48 5.12
N LEU A 99 19.60 -26.71 6.20
CA LEU A 99 20.05 -27.13 7.52
C LEU A 99 19.33 -28.42 7.95
N PRO A 100 20.05 -29.38 8.55
CA PRO A 100 19.43 -30.59 9.05
C PRO A 100 18.36 -30.22 10.09
N GLY A 101 17.13 -30.63 9.83
CA GLY A 101 16.01 -30.38 10.73
C GLY A 101 16.24 -31.03 12.10
N ARG A 102 15.56 -30.51 13.12
CA ARG A 102 15.52 -31.12 14.46
C ARG A 102 14.65 -32.39 14.40
N GLY A 103 15.22 -33.47 13.89
CA GLY A 103 14.56 -34.78 13.76
C GLY A 103 14.89 -35.73 14.92
N GLY A 104 13.96 -36.63 15.23
CA GLY A 104 14.24 -37.82 16.04
C GLY A 104 15.03 -38.84 15.22
N ARG A 105 15.91 -39.61 15.87
CA ARG A 105 16.59 -40.74 15.22
C ARG A 105 15.53 -41.70 14.66
N MET A 106 15.60 -42.01 13.37
CA MET A 106 14.82 -43.11 12.81
C MET A 106 15.22 -44.40 13.54
N GLY A 107 14.24 -45.05 14.15
CA GLY A 107 14.41 -46.40 14.68
C GLY A 107 14.60 -47.41 13.54
N GLY A 108 15.41 -48.42 13.77
CA GLY A 108 15.58 -49.53 12.83
C GLY A 108 14.91 -50.80 13.36
N LEU A 109 14.30 -51.58 12.46
CA LEU A 109 13.91 -52.95 12.76
C LEU A 109 15.15 -53.79 13.07
N HIS A 110 15.05 -54.64 14.10
CA HIS A 110 16.11 -55.57 14.46
C HIS A 110 16.43 -56.51 13.28
N PRO A 111 17.70 -56.91 13.04
CA PRO A 111 18.08 -57.75 11.90
C PRO A 111 17.30 -59.06 11.78
N VAL A 112 16.90 -59.65 12.90
CA VAL A 112 16.08 -60.88 12.92
C VAL A 112 14.70 -60.62 12.31
N THR A 113 14.03 -59.52 12.69
CA THR A 113 12.73 -59.14 12.15
C THR A 113 12.81 -58.85 10.65
N LYS A 114 13.88 -58.16 10.20
CA LYS A 114 14.13 -57.95 8.75
C LYS A 114 14.28 -59.24 7.97
N THR A 115 14.88 -60.27 8.57
CA THR A 115 15.06 -61.57 7.92
C THR A 115 13.74 -62.32 7.79
N ILE A 116 12.88 -62.27 8.82
CA ILE A 116 11.56 -62.89 8.81
C ILE A 116 10.68 -62.24 7.73
N ASP A 117 10.57 -60.90 7.70
CA ASP A 117 9.77 -60.20 6.69
C ASP A 117 10.23 -60.51 5.26
N ARG A 118 11.53 -60.67 5.04
CA ARG A 118 12.11 -60.98 3.71
C ARG A 118 11.81 -62.41 3.25
N ILE A 119 11.52 -63.34 4.16
CA ILE A 119 11.20 -64.73 3.83
C ILE A 119 9.70 -64.91 3.60
N VAL A 120 8.87 -64.10 4.26
CA VAL A 120 7.41 -64.17 4.17
C VAL A 120 6.84 -63.39 2.97
N SER A 121 7.59 -62.43 2.42
CA SER A 121 7.28 -61.71 1.18
C SER A 121 7.71 -62.46 -0.08
#